data_AF-A0A7S4BWX7-F1
#
_entry.id   AF-A0A7S4BWX7-F1
#
_cell.length_a   1.000
_cell.length_b   1.000
_cell.length_c   1.000
_cell.angle_alpha   90.00
_cell.angle_beta   90.00
_cell.angle_gamma   90.00
#
_symmetry.space_group_name_H-M   'P 1'
#
loop_
_entity.id
_entity.type
_entity.pdbx_description
1 polymer ?
#
loop_
_entity_poly.entity_id
_entity_poly.type
_entity_poly.pdbx_seq_one_letter_code
_entity_poly.pdbx_strand_id
1 'polypeptide(L)'
;GSHERVGLGRPGAGESASARLSTRRAASARPSRLHSASAASLLTTSPATKLEAIVQQHVGTEPGEREAMGAHHTLTVVVEQCIALRPTPYLRGSNSKYCEAFTALSEALEPLHGNGTLNVVKNPPEVGSPRVGAFEVSFTLADSRSGATHGPYLLFSKLERSIWPNSRRIAEQLAVSLNALIKHTAPS
;
A
#
# COMPACT_ATOMS: atom_id res chain seq x y z
N GLY A 1 -16.58 -44.37 -31.93
CA GLY A 1 -17.41 -43.45 -32.74
C GLY A 1 -16.92 -42.05 -32.52
N SER A 2 -16.68 -41.34 -33.63
CA SER A 2 -16.72 -39.87 -33.78
C SER A 2 -15.72 -39.07 -32.93
N HIS A 3 -14.49 -38.75 -33.38
CA HIS A 3 -14.10 -37.73 -34.37
C HIS A 3 -14.75 -36.35 -34.19
N GLU A 4 -14.03 -35.40 -33.58
CA GLU A 4 -14.17 -33.95 -33.84
C GLU A 4 -12.85 -33.23 -33.46
N ARG A 5 -11.96 -33.04 -34.45
CA ARG A 5 -11.72 -31.84 -35.28
C ARG A 5 -10.86 -30.76 -34.60
N VAL A 6 -9.58 -30.89 -34.94
CA VAL A 6 -8.50 -29.90 -34.85
C VAL A 6 -8.82 -28.70 -35.73
N GLY A 7 -8.82 -27.50 -35.15
CA GLY A 7 -8.92 -26.22 -35.86
C GLY A 7 -7.61 -25.44 -35.76
N LEU A 8 -6.78 -25.51 -36.82
CA LEU A 8 -5.58 -24.70 -37.02
C LEU A 8 -6.00 -23.35 -37.66
N GLY A 9 -5.97 -22.28 -36.87
CA GLY A 9 -6.22 -20.90 -37.30
C GLY A 9 -4.91 -20.11 -37.48
N ARG A 10 -4.78 -19.47 -38.65
CA ARG A 10 -3.55 -18.93 -39.27
C ARG A 10 -2.92 -17.71 -38.56
N PRO A 11 -1.60 -17.48 -38.73
CA PRO A 11 -0.93 -16.24 -38.33
C PRO A 11 -1.18 -15.10 -39.34
N GLY A 12 -1.66 -13.96 -38.85
CA GLY A 12 -1.67 -12.69 -39.57
C GLY A 12 -0.37 -11.94 -39.34
N ALA A 13 0.49 -11.91 -40.35
CA ALA A 13 1.61 -10.99 -40.45
C ALA A 13 1.04 -9.60 -40.84
N GLY A 14 1.30 -8.60 -40.01
CA GLY A 14 0.88 -7.21 -40.22
C GLY A 14 2.04 -6.27 -39.96
N GLU A 15 2.29 -5.42 -40.94
CA GLU A 15 3.52 -4.67 -41.21
C GLU A 15 3.93 -3.60 -40.19
N SER A 16 5.24 -3.54 -40.00
CA SER A 16 6.11 -2.35 -40.03
C SER A 16 5.45 -0.97 -40.15
N ALA A 17 5.67 -0.12 -39.15
CA ALA A 17 5.79 1.32 -39.36
C ALA A 17 6.91 1.90 -38.47
N SER A 18 8.01 2.21 -39.13
CA SER A 18 9.18 2.91 -38.61
C SER A 18 8.87 4.41 -38.56
N ALA A 19 9.02 5.05 -37.40
CA ALA A 19 9.01 6.51 -37.29
C ALA A 19 10.25 6.98 -36.51
N ARG A 20 11.06 7.74 -37.24
CA ARG A 20 12.37 8.27 -36.88
C ARG A 20 12.24 9.57 -36.08
N LEU A 21 13.30 9.82 -35.29
CA LEU A 21 13.92 11.12 -34.97
C LEU A 21 13.02 12.33 -34.68
N SER A 22 13.21 12.93 -33.49
CA SER A 22 13.80 14.27 -33.43
C SER A 22 14.24 14.63 -32.00
N THR A 23 15.55 14.68 -31.82
CA THR A 23 16.25 15.43 -30.78
C THR A 23 15.98 16.93 -30.92
N ARG A 24 15.46 17.57 -29.88
CA ARG A 24 15.63 19.02 -29.67
C ARG A 24 16.12 19.31 -28.26
N ARG A 25 17.40 19.64 -28.22
CA ARG A 25 18.13 20.30 -27.13
C ARG A 25 17.65 21.76 -27.09
N ALA A 26 17.20 22.25 -25.93
CA ALA A 26 17.02 23.67 -25.71
C ALA A 26 17.61 24.05 -24.35
N ALA A 27 18.37 25.14 -24.38
CA ALA A 27 19.28 25.58 -23.35
C ALA A 27 18.58 26.38 -22.23
N SER A 28 19.16 26.27 -21.04
CA SER A 28 19.51 27.34 -20.10
C SER A 28 18.73 28.66 -20.19
N ALA A 29 17.89 28.90 -19.18
CA ALA A 29 17.63 30.25 -18.67
C ALA A 29 17.39 30.19 -17.16
N ARG A 30 18.34 30.75 -16.40
CA ARG A 30 18.27 31.05 -14.97
C ARG A 30 17.52 32.38 -14.78
N PRO A 31 16.53 32.45 -13.88
CA PRO A 31 16.28 33.68 -13.15
C PRO A 31 16.46 33.47 -11.64
N SER A 32 17.39 34.24 -11.08
CA SER A 32 17.53 34.51 -9.66
C SER A 32 16.34 35.36 -9.20
N ARG A 33 15.61 34.92 -8.17
CA ARG A 33 14.77 35.84 -7.36
C ARG A 33 14.76 35.39 -5.90
N LEU A 34 15.50 36.15 -5.10
CA LEU A 34 15.40 36.24 -3.66
C LEU A 34 14.09 36.93 -3.30
N HIS A 35 13.16 36.22 -2.66
CA HIS A 35 12.14 36.84 -1.82
C HIS A 35 12.01 36.03 -0.53
N SER A 36 12.51 36.64 0.53
CA SER A 36 12.22 36.28 1.92
C SER A 36 10.73 36.50 2.18
N ALA A 37 10.06 35.45 2.63
CA ALA A 37 8.78 35.52 3.32
C ALA A 37 8.79 34.43 4.39
N SER A 38 9.34 34.80 5.56
CA SER A 38 9.07 34.10 6.81
C SER A 38 7.64 34.43 7.22
N ALA A 39 6.74 33.47 7.03
CA ALA A 39 5.39 33.51 7.56
C ALA A 39 4.99 32.07 7.90
N ALA A 40 4.91 31.80 9.20
CA ALA A 40 4.33 30.64 9.88
C ALA A 40 3.96 29.45 8.96
N SER A 41 4.92 28.54 8.80
CA SER A 41 4.64 27.20 8.31
C SER A 41 3.81 26.49 9.39
N LEU A 42 2.48 26.60 9.28
CA LEU A 42 1.57 25.69 9.94
C LEU A 42 2.01 24.29 9.52
N LEU A 43 2.68 23.59 10.44
CA LEU A 43 3.28 22.28 10.24
C LEU A 43 2.16 21.29 9.86
N THR A 44 1.86 21.19 8.57
CA THR A 44 1.10 20.11 7.98
C THR A 44 2.01 18.88 8.01
N THR A 45 2.24 18.36 9.21
CA THR A 45 2.96 17.10 9.38
C THR A 45 2.21 16.06 8.56
N SER A 46 2.90 15.51 7.54
CA SER A 46 2.31 14.44 6.74
C SER A 46 1.95 13.28 7.68
N PRO A 47 0.83 12.58 7.45
CA PRO A 47 0.45 11.43 8.28
C PRO A 47 1.57 10.38 8.36
N ALA A 48 2.42 10.27 7.34
CA ALA A 48 3.63 9.44 7.37
C ALA A 48 4.60 9.87 8.47
N THR A 49 4.88 11.18 8.58
CA THR A 49 5.81 11.75 9.58
C THR A 49 5.29 11.56 11.00
N LYS A 50 3.97 11.57 11.19
CA LYS A 50 3.34 11.35 12.50
C LYS A 50 3.51 9.91 12.98
N LEU A 51 3.28 8.91 12.12
CA LEU A 51 3.50 7.52 12.52
C LEU A 51 4.98 7.24 12.75
N GLU A 52 5.86 7.77 11.88
CA GLU A 52 7.31 7.62 12.07
C GLU A 52 7.76 8.20 13.41
N ALA A 53 7.26 9.38 13.80
CA ALA A 53 7.56 9.96 15.10
C ALA A 53 7.08 9.07 16.27
N ILE A 54 5.87 8.54 16.19
CA ILE A 54 5.31 7.64 17.21
C ILE A 54 6.14 6.34 17.30
N VAL A 55 6.47 5.75 16.16
CA VAL A 55 7.29 4.53 16.10
C VAL A 55 8.69 4.79 16.66
N GLN A 56 9.33 5.90 16.28
CA GLN A 56 10.66 6.29 16.76
C GLN A 56 10.70 6.48 18.29
N GLN A 57 9.63 6.99 18.91
CA GLN A 57 9.53 7.09 20.37
C GLN A 57 9.51 5.73 21.09
N HIS A 58 9.15 4.65 20.39
CA HIS A 58 9.01 3.31 20.95
C HIS A 58 10.10 2.32 20.49
N VAL A 59 11.08 2.78 19.70
CA VAL A 59 12.26 1.99 19.30
C VAL A 59 13.09 1.67 20.54
N GLY A 60 13.11 0.40 20.95
CA GLY A 60 13.80 -0.07 22.15
C GLY A 60 12.89 -0.72 23.19
N THR A 61 11.57 -0.77 22.93
CA THR A 61 10.70 -1.60 23.76
C THR A 61 10.92 -3.07 23.41
N GLU A 62 11.45 -3.83 24.36
CA GLU A 62 11.77 -5.25 24.17
C GLU A 62 10.55 -6.02 23.64
N PRO A 63 10.72 -6.93 22.65
CA PRO A 63 9.62 -7.67 22.02
C PRO A 63 8.93 -8.70 22.93
N GLY A 64 9.22 -8.70 24.23
CA GLY A 64 8.79 -9.70 25.22
C GLY A 64 7.31 -9.67 25.55
N GLU A 65 6.66 -8.49 25.50
CA GLU A 65 5.22 -8.36 25.69
C GLU A 65 4.59 -7.66 24.49
N ARG A 66 4.13 -8.48 23.55
CA ARG A 66 3.21 -7.99 22.50
C ARG A 66 1.89 -7.70 23.18
N GLU A 67 1.60 -6.42 23.45
CA GLU A 67 0.27 -6.01 23.85
C GLU A 67 -0.69 -6.36 22.72
N ALA A 68 -1.48 -7.41 22.95
CA ALA A 68 -2.51 -7.81 22.01
C ALA A 68 -3.54 -6.67 21.89
N MET A 69 -4.03 -6.47 20.68
CA MET A 69 -5.11 -5.53 20.43
C MET A 69 -6.30 -5.85 21.34
N GLY A 70 -6.67 -4.91 22.21
CA GLY A 70 -7.81 -5.08 23.12
C GLY A 70 -9.16 -5.09 22.38
N ALA A 71 -10.21 -5.64 23.01
CA ALA A 71 -11.55 -5.80 22.41
C ALA A 71 -12.25 -4.50 21.95
N HIS A 72 -11.75 -3.35 22.38
CA HIS A 72 -12.26 -2.03 22.00
C HIS A 72 -11.62 -1.47 20.73
N HIS A 73 -10.58 -2.13 20.23
CA HIS A 73 -9.86 -1.69 19.05
C HIS A 73 -10.39 -2.37 17.80
N THR A 74 -10.51 -1.58 16.74
CA THR A 74 -10.81 -2.06 15.39
C THR A 74 -9.67 -1.64 14.47
N LEU A 75 -8.93 -2.62 13.98
CA LEU A 75 -7.89 -2.45 12.98
C LEU A 75 -8.47 -2.69 11.60
N THR A 76 -8.40 -1.69 10.72
CA THR A 76 -8.78 -1.84 9.32
C THR A 76 -7.55 -1.71 8.44
N VAL A 77 -7.25 -2.76 7.68
CA VAL A 77 -6.18 -2.79 6.68
C VAL A 77 -6.81 -2.71 5.30
N VAL A 78 -6.47 -1.67 4.56
CA VAL A 78 -6.95 -1.46 3.20
C VAL A 78 -5.85 -1.87 2.22
N VAL A 79 -6.22 -2.71 1.26
CA VAL A 79 -5.36 -3.15 0.16
C VAL A 79 -5.89 -2.61 -1.17
N GLU A 80 -5.20 -1.61 -1.72
CA GLU A 80 -5.42 -1.16 -3.09
C GLU A 80 -4.65 -2.10 -4.03
N GLN A 81 -5.34 -2.88 -4.86
CA GLN A 81 -4.73 -3.72 -5.88
C GLN A 81 -5.30 -3.45 -7.28
N CYS A 82 -4.40 -3.44 -8.27
CA CYS A 82 -4.76 -3.25 -9.67
C CYS A 82 -5.77 -4.29 -10.16
N ILE A 83 -6.89 -3.82 -10.71
CA ILE A 83 -7.95 -4.63 -11.34
C ILE A 83 -8.07 -4.44 -12.85
N ALA A 84 -7.19 -3.66 -13.46
CA ALA A 84 -7.24 -3.37 -14.89
C ALA A 84 -7.18 -4.66 -15.72
N LEU A 85 -8.08 -4.78 -16.70
CA LEU A 85 -8.03 -5.84 -17.70
C LEU A 85 -6.74 -5.69 -18.51
N ARG A 86 -5.99 -6.78 -18.63
CA ARG A 86 -4.73 -6.77 -19.37
C ARG A 86 -4.98 -7.23 -20.81
N PRO A 87 -4.65 -6.42 -21.83
CA PRO A 87 -4.84 -6.80 -23.22
C PRO A 87 -3.91 -7.94 -23.65
N THR A 88 -2.79 -8.14 -22.94
CA THR A 88 -1.83 -9.21 -23.23
C THR A 88 -1.36 -9.89 -21.94
N PRO A 89 -1.04 -11.20 -21.98
CA PRO A 89 -0.57 -11.96 -20.82
C PRO A 89 0.86 -11.58 -20.38
N TYR A 90 1.61 -10.85 -21.21
CA TYR A 90 3.02 -10.50 -20.96
C TYR A 90 3.21 -9.25 -20.09
N LEU A 91 2.16 -8.49 -19.83
CA LEU A 91 2.24 -7.32 -18.95
C LEU A 91 2.54 -7.76 -17.51
N ARG A 92 3.51 -7.11 -16.87
CA ARG A 92 4.00 -7.47 -15.52
C ARG A 92 2.84 -7.56 -14.52
N GLY A 93 2.73 -8.73 -13.87
CA GLY A 93 1.76 -9.01 -12.81
C GLY A 93 0.41 -9.48 -13.35
N SER A 94 0.25 -10.81 -13.44
CA SER A 94 -1.05 -11.45 -13.64
C SER A 94 -1.99 -11.08 -12.50
N ASN A 95 -3.30 -11.07 -12.77
CA ASN A 95 -4.31 -10.87 -11.74
C ASN A 95 -4.15 -11.88 -10.59
N SER A 96 -3.76 -13.14 -10.88
CA SER A 96 -3.53 -14.14 -9.83
C SER A 96 -2.44 -13.72 -8.85
N LYS A 97 -1.35 -13.06 -9.28
CA LYS A 97 -0.31 -12.58 -8.36
C LYS A 97 -0.82 -11.55 -7.36
N TYR A 98 -1.78 -10.71 -7.75
CA TYR A 98 -2.42 -9.76 -6.82
C TYR A 98 -3.27 -10.52 -5.80
N CYS A 99 -4.07 -11.49 -6.25
CA CYS A 99 -4.90 -12.32 -5.37
C CYS A 99 -4.07 -13.19 -4.42
N GLU A 100 -2.98 -13.78 -4.90
CA GLU A 100 -2.01 -14.55 -4.10
C GLU A 100 -1.37 -13.66 -3.03
N ALA A 101 -0.89 -12.47 -3.41
CA ALA A 101 -0.29 -11.52 -2.47
C ALA A 101 -1.29 -11.02 -1.42
N PHE A 102 -2.54 -10.78 -1.82
CA PHE A 102 -3.62 -10.42 -0.89
C PHE A 102 -3.90 -11.56 0.10
N THR A 103 -4.07 -12.79 -0.39
CA THR A 103 -4.35 -13.97 0.45
C THR A 103 -3.23 -14.19 1.46
N ALA A 104 -1.98 -14.21 1.00
CA ALA A 104 -0.81 -14.36 1.87
C ALA A 104 -0.68 -13.22 2.89
N LEU A 105 -1.09 -12.00 2.53
CA LEU A 105 -1.13 -10.88 3.47
C LEU A 105 -2.22 -11.08 4.52
N SER A 106 -3.45 -11.40 4.12
CA SER A 106 -4.55 -11.67 5.06
C SER A 106 -4.20 -12.77 6.07
N GLU A 107 -3.59 -13.88 5.61
CA GLU A 107 -3.12 -14.96 6.48
C GLU A 107 -2.02 -14.49 7.44
N ALA A 108 -1.05 -13.70 6.96
CA ALA A 108 0.03 -13.18 7.79
C ALA A 108 -0.44 -12.17 8.84
N LEU A 109 -1.54 -11.47 8.57
CA LEU A 109 -2.13 -10.48 9.48
C LEU A 109 -3.03 -11.11 10.54
N GLU A 110 -3.52 -12.32 10.32
CA GLU A 110 -4.51 -12.92 11.23
C GLU A 110 -4.05 -12.98 12.70
N PRO A 111 -2.80 -13.33 13.03
CA PRO A 111 -2.35 -13.33 14.42
C PRO A 111 -2.41 -11.96 15.14
N LEU A 112 -2.62 -10.86 14.41
CA LEU A 112 -2.67 -9.50 14.96
C LEU A 112 -4.05 -9.10 15.50
N HIS A 113 -5.10 -9.87 15.23
CA HIS A 113 -6.45 -9.54 15.71
C HIS A 113 -6.54 -9.51 17.25
N GLY A 114 -5.81 -10.40 17.93
CA GLY A 114 -5.83 -10.53 19.38
C GLY A 114 -7.27 -10.68 19.90
N ASN A 115 -7.67 -9.77 20.79
CA ASN A 115 -9.04 -9.70 21.29
C ASN A 115 -9.90 -8.66 20.55
N GLY A 116 -9.30 -7.85 19.66
CA GLY A 116 -9.98 -6.81 18.90
C GLY A 116 -10.56 -7.32 17.59
N THR A 117 -10.95 -6.38 16.73
CA THR A 117 -11.49 -6.68 15.38
C THR A 117 -10.45 -6.35 14.32
N LEU A 118 -10.18 -7.28 13.41
CA LEU A 118 -9.33 -7.09 12.23
C LEU A 118 -10.18 -7.13 10.95
N ASN A 119 -10.20 -6.04 10.20
CA ASN A 119 -10.86 -5.93 8.91
C ASN A 119 -9.82 -5.76 7.79
N VAL A 120 -9.63 -6.77 6.95
CA VAL A 120 -8.76 -6.66 5.76
C VAL A 120 -9.62 -6.48 4.52
N VAL A 121 -9.63 -5.27 3.96
CA VAL A 121 -10.54 -4.87 2.88
C VAL A 121 -9.77 -4.59 1.60
N LYS A 122 -10.29 -5.09 0.47
CA LYS A 122 -9.67 -4.95 -0.85
C LYS A 122 -10.44 -3.96 -1.71
N ASN A 123 -9.75 -2.95 -2.25
CA ASN A 123 -10.33 -1.93 -3.13
C ASN A 123 -11.69 -1.39 -2.64
N PRO A 124 -11.77 -0.87 -1.41
CA PRO A 124 -13.01 -0.31 -0.91
C PRO A 124 -13.42 0.90 -1.78
N PRO A 125 -14.73 1.11 -2.01
CA PRO A 125 -15.22 2.09 -2.99
C PRO A 125 -14.79 3.53 -2.69
N GLU A 126 -14.50 3.85 -1.43
CA GLU A 126 -14.06 5.17 -0.96
C GLU A 126 -12.67 5.57 -1.49
N VAL A 127 -11.85 4.59 -1.87
CA VAL A 127 -10.51 4.82 -2.44
C VAL A 127 -10.56 5.08 -3.95
N GLY A 128 -11.73 4.90 -4.58
CA GLY A 128 -11.92 5.08 -6.00
C GLY A 128 -11.34 3.94 -6.84
N SER A 129 -11.02 4.22 -8.10
CA SER A 129 -10.47 3.21 -9.01
C SER A 129 -9.00 2.92 -8.70
N PRO A 130 -8.61 1.65 -8.48
CA PRO A 130 -7.23 1.29 -8.19
C PRO A 130 -6.28 1.69 -9.33
N ARG A 131 -5.10 2.19 -8.98
CA ARG A 131 -4.07 2.57 -9.95
C ARG A 131 -3.54 1.34 -10.70
N VAL A 132 -3.22 1.53 -11.97
CA VAL A 132 -2.65 0.46 -12.81
C VAL A 132 -1.30 0.02 -12.23
N GLY A 133 -1.18 -1.27 -11.95
CA GLY A 133 0.03 -1.85 -11.38
C GLY A 133 0.11 -1.82 -9.85
N ALA A 134 -0.75 -1.07 -9.16
CA ALA A 134 -0.68 -0.84 -7.72
C ALA A 134 -0.93 -2.10 -6.87
N PHE A 135 -0.16 -2.23 -5.81
CA PHE A 135 -0.43 -3.09 -4.65
C PHE A 135 0.02 -2.27 -3.43
N GLU A 136 -0.93 -1.66 -2.75
CA GLU A 136 -0.68 -0.67 -1.72
C GLU A 136 -1.40 -1.10 -0.47
N VAL A 137 -0.69 -1.06 0.66
CA VAL A 137 -1.22 -1.51 1.94
C VAL A 137 -1.20 -0.33 2.88
N SER A 138 -2.37 0.06 3.36
CA SER A 138 -2.51 1.07 4.39
C SER A 138 -3.38 0.53 5.54
N PHE A 139 -3.31 1.17 6.70
CA PHE A 139 -4.14 0.79 7.83
C PHE A 139 -4.66 1.99 8.62
N THR A 140 -5.76 1.76 9.31
CA THR A 140 -6.31 2.63 10.36
C THR A 140 -6.56 1.82 11.62
N LEU A 141 -6.37 2.44 12.78
CA LEU A 141 -6.71 1.90 14.09
C LEU A 141 -7.76 2.81 14.74
N ALA A 142 -8.93 2.26 15.03
CA ALA A 142 -9.98 2.96 15.77
C ALA A 142 -10.07 2.38 17.19
N ASP A 143 -10.16 3.26 18.18
CA ASP A 143 -10.40 2.91 19.59
C ASP A 143 -11.82 3.38 19.98
N SER A 144 -12.69 2.42 20.26
CA SER A 144 -14.08 2.71 20.65
C SER A 144 -14.24 3.28 22.08
N ARG A 145 -13.25 3.12 22.96
CA ARG A 145 -13.30 3.68 24.33
C ARG A 145 -13.02 5.18 24.30
N SER A 146 -11.96 5.59 23.60
CA SER A 146 -11.58 6.99 23.50
C SER A 146 -12.30 7.72 22.35
N GLY A 147 -12.85 6.98 21.38
CA GLY A 147 -13.36 7.53 20.13
C GLY A 147 -12.25 7.96 19.17
N ALA A 148 -10.98 7.70 19.48
CA ALA A 148 -9.85 8.10 18.66
C ALA A 148 -9.73 7.23 17.41
N THR A 149 -9.28 7.84 16.31
CA THR A 149 -8.93 7.14 15.07
C THR A 149 -7.55 7.57 14.61
N HIS A 150 -6.70 6.59 14.33
CA HIS A 150 -5.32 6.77 13.90
C HIS A 150 -5.15 6.27 12.46
N GLY A 151 -4.64 7.12 11.57
CA GLY A 151 -4.41 6.79 10.16
C GLY A 151 -5.24 7.64 9.19
N PRO A 152 -5.26 7.29 7.88
CA PRO A 152 -4.60 6.13 7.28
C PRO A 152 -3.08 6.28 7.22
N TYR A 153 -2.37 5.19 7.50
CA TYR A 153 -0.91 5.11 7.36
C TYR A 153 -0.51 4.11 6.28
N LEU A 154 0.41 4.51 5.40
CA LEU A 154 0.94 3.65 4.36
C LEU A 154 2.03 2.72 4.92
N LEU A 155 1.84 1.41 4.80
CA LEU A 155 2.83 0.40 5.18
C LEU A 155 3.73 0.00 4.00
N PHE A 156 3.12 -0.11 2.82
CA PHE A 156 3.80 -0.60 1.62
C PHE A 156 3.21 -0.02 0.35
N SER A 157 4.08 0.37 -0.58
CA SER A 157 3.74 0.76 -1.94
C SER A 157 4.55 -0.05 -2.96
N LYS A 158 3.86 -0.85 -3.78
CA LYS A 158 4.51 -1.56 -4.90
C LYS A 158 4.99 -0.59 -5.96
N LEU A 159 4.24 0.48 -6.21
CA LEU A 159 4.63 1.46 -7.24
C LEU A 159 5.90 2.20 -6.84
N GLU A 160 6.03 2.57 -5.57
CA GLU A 160 7.22 3.23 -5.05
C GLU A 160 8.44 2.29 -5.05
N ARG A 161 8.27 1.06 -4.54
CA ARG A 161 9.40 0.14 -4.34
C ARG A 161 9.72 -0.73 -5.55
N SER A 162 8.82 -0.77 -6.55
CA SER A 162 8.93 -1.64 -7.74
C SER A 162 9.13 -3.13 -7.46
N ILE A 163 8.77 -3.60 -6.25
CA ILE A 163 8.88 -4.99 -5.80
C ILE A 163 7.55 -5.50 -5.29
N TRP A 164 7.37 -6.82 -5.27
CA TRP A 164 6.21 -7.45 -4.62
C TRP A 164 6.37 -7.42 -3.09
N PRO A 165 5.26 -7.32 -2.34
CA PRO A 165 5.29 -7.29 -0.88
C PRO A 165 5.79 -8.63 -0.33
N ASN A 166 6.49 -8.56 0.80
CA ASN A 166 6.71 -9.72 1.66
C ASN A 166 5.70 -9.62 2.80
N SER A 167 4.67 -10.48 2.77
CA SER A 167 3.53 -10.43 3.69
C SER A 167 3.96 -10.51 5.16
N ARG A 168 4.93 -11.36 5.48
CA ARG A 168 5.47 -11.48 6.83
C ARG A 168 6.12 -10.18 7.32
N ARG A 169 6.94 -9.54 6.48
CA ARG A 169 7.57 -8.25 6.84
C ARG A 169 6.53 -7.15 7.04
N ILE A 170 5.48 -7.11 6.23
CA ILE A 170 4.38 -6.14 6.40
C ILE A 170 3.65 -6.39 7.72
N ALA A 171 3.36 -7.64 8.06
CA ALA A 171 2.73 -8.00 9.32
C ALA A 171 3.60 -7.63 10.54
N GLU A 172 4.91 -7.90 10.47
CA GLU A 172 5.88 -7.49 11.50
C GLU A 172 5.92 -5.96 11.67
N GLN A 173 5.97 -5.21 10.56
CA GLN A 173 5.95 -3.74 10.59
C GLN A 173 4.64 -3.19 11.16
N LEU A 174 3.51 -3.79 10.81
CA LEU A 174 2.21 -3.42 11.35
C LEU A 174 2.15 -3.71 12.86
N ALA A 175 2.60 -4.87 13.30
CA ALA A 175 2.63 -5.22 14.73
C ALA A 175 3.41 -4.20 15.56
N VAL A 176 4.58 -3.77 15.08
CA VAL A 176 5.39 -2.73 15.73
C VAL A 176 4.62 -1.40 15.78
N SER A 177 3.98 -1.03 14.67
CA SER A 177 3.21 0.22 14.57
C SER A 177 1.98 0.22 15.49
N LEU A 178 1.27 -0.91 15.60
CA LEU A 178 0.11 -1.08 16.49
C LEU A 178 0.50 -0.95 17.95
N ASN A 179 1.57 -1.63 18.38
CA ASN A 179 2.05 -1.53 19.76
C ASN A 179 2.40 -0.08 20.13
N ALA A 180 3.06 0.64 19.23
CA ALA A 180 3.40 2.04 19.46
C ALA A 180 2.16 2.94 19.55
N LEU A 181 1.13 2.69 18.73
CA LEU A 181 -0.13 3.43 18.77
C LEU A 181 -0.93 3.14 20.04
N ILE A 182 -1.07 1.87 20.43
CA ILE A 182 -1.82 1.45 21.63
C ILE A 182 -1.21 2.05 22.90
N LYS A 183 0.13 2.02 23.02
CA LYS A 183 0.84 2.61 24.15
C LYS A 183 0.66 4.12 24.23
N HIS A 184 0.62 4.79 23.09
CA HIS A 184 0.39 6.23 23.02
C HIS A 184 -1.06 6.61 23.39
N THR A 185 -2.04 5.72 23.23
CA THR A 185 -3.46 5.99 23.53
C THR A 185 -3.89 5.58 24.92
N ALA A 186 -3.08 4.79 25.64
CA ALA A 186 -3.40 4.40 27.00
C ALA A 186 -3.48 5.66 27.90
N PRO A 187 -4.59 5.87 28.63
CA PRO A 187 -4.66 6.96 29.59
C PRO A 187 -3.59 6.73 30.67
N SER A 188 -2.69 7.71 30.81
CA SER A 188 -1.64 7.76 31.84
C SER A 188 -2.20 7.78 33.25
#